data_AF-A0A194WE70-F1
#
_entry.id   AF-A0A194WE70-F1
#
_cell.length_a   1.000
_cell.length_b   1.000
_cell.length_c   1.000
_cell.angle_alpha   90.00
_cell.angle_beta   90.00
_cell.angle_gamma   90.00
#
_symmetry.space_group_name_H-M   'P 1'
#
loop_
_entity.id
_entity.type
_entity.pdbx_description
1 polymer ?
#
loop_
_entity_poly.entity_id
_entity_poly.type
_entity_poly.pdbx_seq_one_letter_code
_entity_poly.pdbx_strand_id
1 'polypeptide(L)'
;MAQNNNFQATDAFTHRYVHDEVLRRVLNGFGFKEKDIKMRAVDNDGAQIQVQLPRKLTDEEREKVLKEFEKAHEERQNQDED
;
A
#
# COMPACT_ATOMS: atom_id res chain seq x y z
N MET A 1 -21.91 3.57 17.76
CA MET A 1 -20.85 2.72 18.32
C MET A 1 -19.52 3.39 17.99
N ALA A 2 -18.81 3.93 19.00
CA ALA A 2 -17.52 4.55 18.78
C ALA A 2 -16.49 3.45 18.50
N GLN A 3 -16.13 3.25 17.22
CA GLN A 3 -14.99 2.41 16.87
C GLN A 3 -13.72 3.15 17.29
N ASN A 4 -13.33 2.97 18.56
CA ASN A 4 -11.98 3.24 19.04
C ASN A 4 -11.02 2.23 18.42
N ASN A 5 -10.84 2.32 17.10
CA ASN A 5 -9.70 1.75 16.43
C ASN A 5 -8.66 2.84 16.38
N ASN A 6 -7.68 2.78 17.29
CA ASN A 6 -6.54 3.69 17.38
C ASN A 6 -5.56 3.52 16.20
N PHE A 7 -6.10 3.26 15.01
CA PHE A 7 -5.41 3.21 13.74
C PHE A 7 -5.50 4.61 13.13
N GLN A 8 -4.39 5.33 13.21
CA GLN A 8 -4.29 6.64 12.62
C GLN A 8 -3.59 6.49 11.28
N ALA A 9 -4.37 6.44 10.20
CA ALA A 9 -3.83 6.37 8.85
C ALA A 9 -2.91 7.59 8.62
N THR A 10 -1.64 7.32 8.40
CA THR A 10 -0.65 8.34 8.05
C THR A 10 -0.82 8.73 6.58
N ASP A 11 -1.10 7.72 5.76
CA ASP A 11 -1.26 7.79 4.32
C ASP A 11 -2.43 6.89 3.88
N ALA A 12 -3.03 7.21 2.74
CA ALA A 12 -4.08 6.39 2.13
C ALA A 12 -3.84 6.32 0.63
N PHE A 13 -3.93 5.10 0.09
CA PHE A 13 -3.78 4.82 -1.33
C PHE A 13 -5.10 4.29 -1.85
N THR A 14 -5.64 4.99 -2.85
CA THR A 14 -6.82 4.54 -3.60
C THR A 14 -6.37 4.22 -5.01
N HIS A 15 -6.29 2.94 -5.36
CA HIS A 15 -5.88 2.50 -6.69
C HIS A 15 -6.53 1.16 -7.05
N ARG A 16 -6.87 0.95 -8.32
CA ARG A 16 -7.53 -0.28 -8.80
C ARG A 16 -6.69 -1.54 -8.61
N TYR A 17 -5.37 -1.37 -8.58
CA TYR A 17 -4.39 -2.46 -8.43
C TYR A 17 -3.62 -2.37 -7.11
N VAL A 18 -4.18 -1.68 -6.11
CA VAL A 18 -3.52 -1.61 -4.80
C VAL A 18 -3.57 -3.00 -4.16
N HIS A 19 -2.39 -3.53 -3.87
CA HIS A 19 -2.23 -4.83 -3.21
C HIS A 19 -1.40 -4.63 -1.95
N ASP A 20 -1.83 -5.22 -0.83
CA ASP A 20 -1.14 -5.07 0.45
C ASP A 20 0.30 -5.60 0.35
N GLU A 21 0.51 -6.72 -0.34
CA GLU A 21 1.83 -7.31 -0.52
C GLU A 21 2.80 -6.39 -1.27
N VAL A 22 2.33 -5.79 -2.36
CA VAL A 22 3.13 -4.86 -3.18
C VAL A 22 3.46 -3.62 -2.34
N LEU A 23 2.47 -3.06 -1.66
CA LEU A 23 2.67 -1.89 -0.80
C LEU A 23 3.69 -2.19 0.30
N ARG A 24 3.57 -3.34 0.97
CA ARG A 24 4.49 -3.76 2.02
C ARG A 24 5.92 -3.90 1.50
N ARG A 25 6.09 -4.49 0.32
CA ARG A 25 7.39 -4.67 -0.33
C ARG A 25 8.06 -3.33 -0.65
N VAL A 26 7.30 -2.40 -1.24
CA VAL A 26 7.81 -1.07 -1.60
C VAL A 26 8.17 -0.26 -0.35
N LEU A 27 7.30 -0.27 0.67
CA LEU A 27 7.56 0.40 1.94
C LEU A 27 8.80 -0.17 2.65
N ASN A 28 8.97 -1.50 2.63
CA ASN A 28 10.19 -2.12 3.15
C ASN A 28 11.44 -1.66 2.37
N GLY A 29 11.32 -1.50 1.05
CA GLY A 29 12.37 -0.92 0.19
C GLY A 29 12.75 0.52 0.54
N PHE A 30 11.82 1.33 1.07
CA PHE A 30 12.11 2.68 1.59
C PHE A 30 12.73 2.68 2.99
N GLY A 31 12.90 1.51 3.62
CA GLY A 31 13.46 1.36 4.96
C GLY A 31 12.43 1.38 6.09
N PHE A 32 11.13 1.29 5.79
CA PHE A 32 10.12 1.08 6.81
C PHE A 32 10.13 -0.38 7.27
N LYS A 33 10.21 -0.61 8.58
CA LYS A 33 10.20 -1.97 9.12
C LYS A 33 8.77 -2.51 9.13
N GLU A 34 8.61 -3.80 8.86
CA GLU A 34 7.28 -4.46 8.81
C GLU A 34 6.46 -4.30 10.10
N LYS A 35 7.13 -4.20 11.25
CA LYS A 35 6.49 -3.96 12.55
C LYS A 35 5.87 -2.56 12.68
N ASP A 36 6.41 -1.59 11.94
CA ASP A 36 5.99 -0.19 11.95
C ASP A 36 5.00 0.10 10.80
N ILE A 37 4.89 -0.81 9.83
CA ILE A 37 3.92 -0.75 8.72
C ILE A 37 2.63 -1.42 9.16
N LYS A 38 1.57 -0.62 9.36
CA LYS A 38 0.21 -1.15 9.53
C LYS A 38 -0.64 -0.76 8.35
N MET A 39 -1.31 -1.73 7.73
CA MET A 39 -2.19 -1.50 6.59
C MET A 39 -3.60 -1.98 6.92
N ARG A 40 -4.59 -1.29 6.38
CA ARG A 40 -6.00 -1.63 6.54
C ARG A 40 -6.71 -1.36 5.22
N ALA A 41 -7.24 -2.42 4.62
CA ALA A 41 -8.19 -2.27 3.53
C ALA A 41 -9.48 -1.65 4.08
N VAL A 42 -9.93 -0.58 3.44
CA VAL A 42 -11.16 0.14 3.82
C VAL A 42 -12.34 -0.39 3.03
N ASP A 43 -12.10 -0.81 1.78
CA ASP A 43 -13.10 -1.37 0.87
C ASP A 43 -12.87 -2.87 0.63
N ASN A 44 -13.96 -3.61 0.48
CA ASN A 44 -13.94 -5.06 0.18
C ASN A 44 -13.33 -5.38 -1.19
N ASP A 45 -13.46 -4.46 -2.14
CA ASP A 45 -12.86 -4.57 -3.48
C ASP A 45 -11.34 -4.30 -3.49
N GLY A 46 -10.76 -4.00 -2.32
CA GLY A 46 -9.35 -3.67 -2.23
C GLY A 46 -8.99 -2.31 -2.84
N ALA A 47 -9.92 -1.55 -3.41
CA ALA A 47 -9.63 -0.30 -4.11
C ALA A 47 -9.04 0.81 -3.23
N GLN A 48 -9.19 0.71 -1.90
CA GLN A 48 -8.65 1.67 -0.94
C GLN A 48 -7.95 0.95 0.23
N ILE A 49 -6.66 1.27 0.41
CA ILE A 49 -5.86 0.84 1.55
C ILE A 49 -5.38 2.07 2.31
N GLN A 50 -5.66 2.09 3.60
CA GLN A 50 -5.04 3.03 4.53
C GLN A 50 -3.80 2.40 5.15
N VAL A 51 -2.79 3.22 5.35
CA VAL A 51 -1.50 2.80 5.88
C VAL A 51 -1.07 3.76 6.99
N GLN A 52 -0.67 3.18 8.10
CA GLN A 52 -0.07 3.88 9.23
C GLN A 52 1.42 3.57 9.23
N LEU A 53 2.20 4.64 9.16
CA LEU A 53 3.66 4.65 9.12
C LEU A 53 4.20 5.57 10.22
N PRO A 54 5.43 5.33 10.69
CA PRO A 54 6.08 6.18 11.70
C PRO A 54 6.37 7.60 11.17
N ARG A 55 6.47 7.77 9.85
CA ARG A 55 6.55 9.07 9.17
C ARG A 55 5.66 9.06 7.92
N LYS A 56 5.25 10.25 7.46
CA LYS A 56 4.58 10.40 6.17
C LYS A 56 5.54 10.09 5.03
N LEU A 57 4.98 9.54 3.95
CA LEU A 57 5.70 9.39 2.68
C LEU A 57 5.86 10.76 2.01
N THR A 58 6.99 10.96 1.33
CA THR A 58 7.16 12.12 0.46
C THR A 58 6.36 11.93 -0.84
N ASP A 59 6.15 13.01 -1.58
CA ASP A 59 5.47 12.95 -2.88
C ASP A 59 6.17 11.99 -3.85
N GLU A 60 7.51 11.96 -3.84
CA GLU A 60 8.31 11.04 -4.66
C GLU A 60 8.12 9.57 -4.27
N GLU A 61 8.07 9.28 -2.96
CA GLU A 61 7.82 7.92 -2.45
C GLU A 61 6.40 7.45 -2.79
N ARG A 62 5.43 8.35 -2.67
CA ARG A 62 4.03 8.09 -3.06
C ARG A 62 3.91 7.78 -4.54
N GLU A 63 4.56 8.55 -5.41
CA GLU A 63 4.56 8.29 -6.85
C GLU A 63 5.20 6.94 -7.18
N LYS A 64 6.32 6.60 -6.53
CA LYS A 64 6.95 5.28 -6.70
C LYS A 64 6.03 4.14 -6.28
N VAL A 65 5.31 4.28 -5.17
CA VAL A 65 4.33 3.28 -4.72
C VAL A 65 3.24 3.06 -5.77
N LEU A 66 2.70 4.14 -6.35
CA LEU A 66 1.69 4.03 -7.40
C LEU A 66 2.22 3.32 -8.65
N LYS A 67 3.41 3.69 -9.12
CA LYS A 67 4.06 3.04 -10.26
C LYS A 67 4.33 1.55 -10.02
N GLU A 68 4.74 1.19 -8.80
CA GLU A 68 4.99 -0.21 -8.45
C GLU A 68 3.68 -1.02 -8.41
N PHE A 69 2.53 -0.43 -8.10
CA PHE A 69 1.24 -1.11 -8.26
C PHE A 69 0.92 -1.40 -9.73
N GLU A 70 1.11 -0.43 -10.62
CA GLU A 70 0.91 -0.62 -12.06
C GLU A 70 1.86 -1.68 -12.61
N LYS A 71 3.14 -1.58 -12.25
CA LYS A 71 4.16 -2.53 -12.67
C LYS A 71 3.90 -3.95 -12.15
N ALA A 72 3.57 -4.11 -10.87
CA ALA A 72 3.26 -5.40 -10.30
C ALA A 72 2.00 -6.02 -10.93
N HIS A 73 1.05 -5.19 -11.36
CA HIS A 73 -0.11 -5.65 -12.12
C HIS A 73 0.28 -6.15 -13.51
N GLU A 74 1.11 -5.39 -14.24
CA GLU A 74 1.61 -5.77 -15.57
C GLU A 74 2.48 -7.04 -15.52
N GLU A 75 3.40 -7.14 -14.55
CA GLU A 75 4.24 -8.32 -14.35
C GLU A 75 3.41 -9.58 -14.04
N ARG A 76 2.32 -9.45 -13.27
CA ARG A 76 1.41 -10.57 -13.00
C ARG A 76 0.66 -11.01 -14.25
N GLN A 77 0.25 -10.09 -15.12
CA GLN A 77 -0.43 -10.45 -16.37
C GLN A 77 0.51 -11.13 -17.37
N ASN A 78 1.78 -10.74 -17.41
CA ASN A 78 2.76 -11.32 -18.33
C ASN A 78 3.37 -12.65 -17.85
N GLN A 79 3.03 -13.15 -16.66
CA GLN A 79 3.55 -14.43 -16.15
C GLN A 79 2.72 -15.67 -16.56
N ASP A 80 1.54 -15.48 -17.17
CA ASP A 80 0.67 -16.57 -17.63
C ASP A 80 0.91 -16.97 -19.11
N GLU A 81 1.96 -16.44 -19.78
CA GLU A 81 2.27 -16.67 -21.21
C GLU A 81 3.55 -17.47 -21.52
N ASP A 82 4.08 -18.29 -20.58
CA ASP A 82 5.21 -19.22 -20.84
C ASP A 82 4.83 -20.71 -20.76
#